data_AF-A0A0L6J872-F1
#
_entry.id   AF-A0A0L6J872-F1
#
_cell.length_a   1.000
_cell.length_b   1.000
_cell.length_c   1.000
_cell.angle_alpha   90.00
_cell.angle_beta   90.00
_cell.angle_gamma   90.00
#
_symmetry.space_group_name_H-M   'P 1'
#
loop_
_entity.id
_entity.type
_entity.pdbx_description
1 polymer ?
#
loop_
_entity_poly.entity_id
_entity_poly.type
_entity_poly.pdbx_seq_one_letter_code
_entity_poly.pdbx_strand_id
1 'polypeptide(L)'
;MDRIVRTPEFKQLVAERTRFGWILTILMLVVYFGFIGLIAFDKSLMAVKVGGGTASLGLFMGVFVILFAFALTGIYVARANTRFDALSDALKRSVGR
;
A
#
# COMPACT_ATOMS: atom_id res chain seq x y z
N MET A 1 -1.59 26.63 -19.00
CA MET A 1 -1.34 25.61 -17.95
C MET A 1 -0.24 24.62 -18.33
N ASP A 2 0.29 24.68 -19.56
CA ASP A 2 1.20 23.65 -20.11
C ASP A 2 2.71 23.87 -19.91
N ARG A 3 3.13 25.03 -19.39
CA ARG A 3 4.56 25.35 -19.21
C ARG A 3 5.20 24.77 -17.95
N ILE A 4 4.41 24.35 -16.95
CA ILE A 4 4.91 23.84 -15.66
C ILE A 4 5.23 22.34 -15.71
N VAL A 5 4.58 21.58 -16.60
CA VAL A 5 4.76 20.12 -16.74
C VAL A 5 6.08 19.75 -17.42
N ARG A 6 6.74 20.71 -18.08
CA ARG A 6 7.99 20.49 -18.85
C ARG A 6 9.27 20.80 -18.08
N THR A 7 9.19 21.34 -16.87
CA THR A 7 10.37 21.64 -16.05
C THR A 7 11.02 20.33 -15.56
N PRO A 8 12.36 20.18 -15.64
CA PRO A 8 13.06 18.94 -15.24
C PRO A 8 12.73 18.48 -13.82
N GLU A 9 12.53 19.42 -12.90
CA GLU A 9 12.16 19.16 -11.50
C GLU A 9 10.79 18.48 -11.37
N PHE A 10 9.82 18.85 -12.21
CA PHE A 10 8.48 18.25 -12.18
C PHE A 10 8.50 16.80 -12.70
N LYS A 11 9.35 16.51 -13.69
CA LYS A 11 9.55 15.13 -14.19
C LYS A 11 10.25 14.24 -13.16
N GLN A 12 11.23 14.75 -12.43
CA GLN A 12 11.88 14.00 -11.35
C GLN A 12 10.92 13.71 -10.20
N LEU A 13 10.11 14.69 -9.78
CA LEU A 13 9.08 14.49 -8.75
C LEU A 13 8.01 13.47 -9.15
N VAL A 14 7.56 13.50 -10.41
CA VAL A 14 6.59 12.53 -10.93
C VAL A 14 7.22 11.15 -11.02
N ALA A 15 8.46 11.04 -11.51
CA ALA A 15 9.16 9.76 -11.62
C ALA A 15 9.36 9.07 -10.27
N GLU A 16 9.73 9.81 -9.22
CA GLU A 16 9.85 9.23 -7.86
C GLU A 16 8.51 8.73 -7.31
N ARG A 17 7.43 9.50 -7.51
CA ARG A 17 6.08 9.11 -7.10
C ARG A 17 5.57 7.88 -7.85
N THR A 18 5.82 7.84 -9.16
CA THR A 18 5.43 6.71 -10.02
C THR A 18 6.19 5.45 -9.62
N ARG A 19 7.49 5.54 -9.33
CA ARG A 19 8.29 4.39 -8.88
C ARG A 19 7.77 3.81 -7.55
N PHE A 20 7.41 4.67 -6.61
CA PHE A 20 6.84 4.22 -5.33
C PHE A 20 5.48 3.53 -5.51
N GLY A 21 4.61 4.10 -6.34
CA GLY A 21 3.34 3.46 -6.73
C GLY A 21 3.56 2.08 -7.34
N TRP A 22 4.50 1.96 -8.28
CA TRP A 22 4.85 0.67 -8.91
C TRP A 22 5.35 -0.38 -7.92
N ILE A 23 6.17 0.00 -6.94
CA ILE A 23 6.64 -0.94 -5.90
C ILE A 23 5.45 -1.48 -5.11
N LEU A 24 4.54 -0.62 -4.67
CA LEU A 24 3.36 -1.05 -3.92
C LEU A 24 2.42 -1.91 -4.76
N THR A 25 2.26 -1.58 -6.04
CA THR A 25 1.47 -2.40 -6.98
C THR A 25 2.08 -3.79 -7.13
N ILE A 26 3.39 -3.89 -7.40
CA ILE A 26 4.08 -5.18 -7.53
C ILE A 26 3.93 -5.99 -6.24
N LEU A 27 4.12 -5.35 -5.09
CA LEU A 27 4.04 -5.99 -3.79
C LEU A 27 2.61 -6.47 -3.47
N MET A 28 1.58 -5.70 -3.84
CA MET A 28 0.19 -6.15 -3.79
C MET A 28 -0.07 -7.35 -4.71
N LEU A 29 0.45 -7.32 -5.95
CA LEU A 29 0.30 -8.44 -6.89
C LEU A 29 0.95 -9.72 -6.38
N VAL A 30 2.16 -9.63 -5.82
CA VAL A 30 2.86 -10.79 -5.23
C VAL A 30 2.03 -11.41 -4.11
N VAL A 31 1.49 -10.61 -3.20
CA VAL A 31 0.66 -11.12 -2.11
C VAL A 31 -0.66 -11.69 -2.62
N TYR A 32 -1.31 -11.02 -3.57
CA TYR A 32 -2.57 -11.46 -4.15
C TYR A 32 -2.44 -12.80 -4.89
N PHE A 33 -1.48 -12.91 -5.81
CA PHE A 33 -1.23 -14.16 -6.55
C PHE A 33 -0.65 -15.25 -5.65
N GLY A 34 0.18 -14.89 -4.66
CA GLY A 34 0.68 -15.82 -3.66
C GLY A 34 -0.46 -16.44 -2.84
N PHE A 35 -1.38 -15.61 -2.35
CA PHE A 35 -2.54 -16.07 -1.57
C PHE A 35 -3.49 -16.93 -2.42
N ILE A 36 -3.80 -16.51 -3.65
CA ILE A 36 -4.62 -17.30 -4.57
C ILE A 36 -3.95 -18.63 -4.92
N GLY A 37 -2.63 -18.62 -5.16
CA GLY A 37 -1.86 -19.84 -5.41
C GLY A 37 -1.96 -20.81 -4.24
N LEU A 38 -1.75 -20.33 -3.01
CA LEU A 38 -1.92 -21.13 -1.79
C LEU A 38 -3.32 -21.73 -1.68
N ILE A 39 -4.36 -20.95 -1.96
CA ILE A 39 -5.75 -21.44 -1.99
C ILE A 39 -5.95 -22.52 -3.06
N ALA A 40 -5.37 -22.33 -4.24
CA ALA A 40 -5.60 -23.20 -5.40
C ALA A 40 -4.86 -24.53 -5.27
N PHE A 41 -3.62 -24.51 -4.81
CA PHE A 41 -2.75 -25.70 -4.77
C PHE A 41 -2.79 -26.42 -3.43
N ASP A 42 -3.04 -25.72 -2.32
CA ASP A 42 -2.97 -26.32 -0.98
C ASP A 42 -4.20 -26.02 -0.12
N LYS A 43 -5.36 -26.48 -0.60
CA LYS A 43 -6.61 -26.48 0.18
C LYS A 43 -6.46 -27.22 1.52
N SER A 44 -5.57 -28.21 1.58
CA SER A 44 -5.37 -29.00 2.79
C SER A 44 -4.74 -28.16 3.91
N LEU A 45 -3.70 -27.38 3.61
CA LEU A 45 -3.14 -26.37 4.51
C LEU A 45 -4.17 -25.33 4.93
N MET A 46 -4.97 -24.82 3.99
CA MET A 46 -6.00 -23.82 4.27
C MET A 46 -7.11 -24.35 5.19
N ALA A 47 -7.34 -25.67 5.22
CA ALA A 47 -8.33 -26.35 6.06
C ALA A 47 -7.76 -26.80 7.42
N VAL A 48 -6.45 -26.69 7.65
CA VAL A 48 -5.83 -27.03 8.94
C VAL A 48 -6.45 -26.16 10.02
N LYS A 49 -7.03 -26.80 11.04
CA LYS A 49 -7.60 -26.12 12.20
C LYS A 49 -6.48 -25.71 13.16
N VAL A 50 -6.52 -24.47 13.61
CA VAL A 50 -5.54 -23.92 14.55
C VAL A 50 -6.09 -24.05 15.97
N GLY A 51 -5.30 -24.61 16.89
CA GLY A 51 -5.59 -24.58 18.33
C GLY A 51 -6.81 -25.40 18.81
N GLY A 52 -7.15 -26.50 18.14
CA GLY A 52 -8.28 -27.36 18.52
C GLY A 52 -9.68 -26.76 18.26
N GLY A 53 -9.75 -25.52 17.77
CA GLY A 53 -10.99 -24.83 17.43
C GLY A 53 -11.45 -25.05 15.98
N THR A 54 -12.49 -24.31 15.57
CA THR A 54 -13.04 -24.33 14.21
C THR A 54 -12.33 -23.38 13.24
N ALA A 55 -11.49 -22.47 13.74
CA ALA A 55 -10.78 -21.50 12.93
C ALA A 55 -9.67 -22.20 12.12
N SER A 56 -9.72 -22.03 10.79
CA SER A 56 -8.73 -22.61 9.90
C SER A 56 -7.53 -21.67 9.70
N LEU A 57 -6.38 -22.23 9.39
CA LEU A 57 -5.17 -21.49 9.05
C LEU A 57 -5.43 -20.53 7.87
N GLY A 58 -6.29 -20.93 6.94
CA GLY A 58 -6.71 -20.09 5.82
C GLY A 58 -7.45 -18.82 6.25
N LEU A 59 -8.24 -18.86 7.34
CA LEU A 59 -8.89 -17.67 7.89
C LEU A 59 -7.85 -16.67 8.40
N PHE A 60 -6.87 -17.16 9.18
CA PHE A 60 -5.79 -16.31 9.69
C PHE A 60 -4.96 -15.68 8.56
N MET A 61 -4.63 -16.47 7.53
CA MET A 61 -3.94 -15.98 6.35
C MET A 61 -4.76 -14.92 5.59
N GLY A 62 -6.07 -15.15 5.41
CA GLY A 62 -6.96 -14.18 4.77
C GLY A 62 -7.03 -12.86 5.55
N VAL A 63 -7.17 -12.93 6.88
CA VAL A 63 -7.15 -11.74 7.75
C VAL A 63 -5.81 -11.01 7.63
N PHE A 64 -4.69 -11.74 7.62
CA PHE A 64 -3.37 -11.15 7.42
C PHE A 64 -3.27 -10.37 6.09
N VAL A 65 -3.74 -10.96 4.99
CA VAL A 65 -3.75 -10.29 3.67
C VAL A 65 -4.60 -9.02 3.68
N ILE A 66 -5.77 -9.04 4.35
CA ILE A 66 -6.63 -7.86 4.48
C ILE A 66 -5.90 -6.75 5.26
N LEU A 67 -5.34 -7.08 6.43
CA LEU A 67 -4.60 -6.11 7.25
C LEU A 67 -3.40 -5.54 6.50
N PHE A 68 -2.69 -6.38 5.75
CA PHE A 68 -1.57 -5.99 4.92
C PHE A 68 -2.00 -5.04 3.79
N ALA A 69 -3.12 -5.30 3.12
CA ALA A 69 -3.66 -4.42 2.10
C ALA A 69 -4.02 -3.03 2.66
N PHE A 70 -4.62 -2.98 3.86
CA PHE A 70 -4.88 -1.71 4.55
C PHE A 70 -3.59 -0.99 4.91
N ALA A 71 -2.57 -1.70 5.42
CA ALA A 71 -1.27 -1.13 5.75
C ALA A 71 -0.59 -0.51 4.52
N LEU A 72 -0.58 -1.21 3.39
CA LEU A 72 -0.02 -0.69 2.13
C LEU A 72 -0.77 0.55 1.64
N THR A 73 -2.10 0.53 1.70
CA THR A 73 -2.93 1.67 1.32
C THR A 73 -2.65 2.87 2.23
N GLY A 74 -2.53 2.64 3.54
CA GLY A 74 -2.16 3.66 4.52
C GLY A 74 -0.78 4.25 4.25
N ILE A 75 0.22 3.42 4.00
CA ILE A 75 1.59 3.85 3.64
C ILE A 75 1.56 4.67 2.34
N TYR A 76 0.83 4.21 1.33
CA TYR A 76 0.67 4.93 0.07
C TYR A 76 0.06 6.32 0.29
N VAL A 77 -1.06 6.39 1.00
CA VAL A 77 -1.78 7.64 1.27
C VAL A 77 -0.94 8.57 2.13
N ALA A 78 -0.30 8.09 3.18
CA ALA A 78 0.58 8.89 4.03
C ALA A 78 1.75 9.46 3.22
N ARG A 79 2.42 8.63 2.41
CA ARG A 79 3.52 9.09 1.55
C ARG A 79 3.03 10.05 0.47
N ALA A 80 1.84 9.83 -0.11
CA ALA A 80 1.24 10.77 -1.05
C ALA A 80 0.88 12.10 -0.37
N ASN A 81 0.37 12.06 0.85
CA ASN A 81 -0.03 13.22 1.64
C ASN A 81 1.13 13.99 2.26
N THR A 82 2.36 13.46 2.29
CA THR A 82 3.55 14.26 2.71
C THR A 82 3.72 15.56 1.90
N ARG A 83 3.12 15.66 0.70
CA ARG A 83 3.07 16.90 -0.09
C ARG A 83 2.03 17.92 0.42
N PHE A 84 0.95 17.45 1.05
CA PHE A 84 -0.05 18.28 1.72
C PHE A 84 0.41 18.75 3.09
N ASP A 85 1.11 17.91 3.86
CA ASP A 85 1.72 18.33 5.13
C ASP A 85 2.75 19.45 4.94
N ALA A 86 3.54 19.40 3.85
CA ALA A 86 4.46 20.48 3.50
C ALA A 86 3.73 21.82 3.22
N LEU A 87 2.52 21.79 2.66
CA LEU A 87 1.69 22.99 2.47
C LEU A 87 1.03 23.44 3.77
N SER A 88 0.55 22.51 4.60
CA SER A 88 -0.09 22.78 5.89
C SER A 88 0.89 23.41 6.89
N ASP A 89 2.15 22.96 6.90
CA ASP A 89 3.21 23.55 7.74
C ASP A 89 3.65 24.94 7.28
N ALA A 90 3.50 25.26 5.99
CA ALA A 90 3.71 26.63 5.49
C ALA A 90 2.56 27.55 5.94
N LEU A 91 1.32 27.05 5.94
CA LEU A 91 0.13 27.81 6.36
C LEU A 91 0.09 28.07 7.88
N LYS A 92 0.48 27.07 8.70
CA LYS A 92 0.61 27.24 10.16
C LYS A 92 1.66 28.28 10.53
N ARG A 93 2.75 28.38 9.77
CA ARG A 93 3.79 29.40 9.96
C ARG A 93 3.36 30.81 9.52
N SER A 94 2.43 30.95 8.59
CA SER A 94 1.95 32.27 8.13
C SER A 94 0.80 32.83 8.97
N VAL A 95 0.00 31.99 9.63
CA VAL A 95 -1.12 32.41 10.50
C VAL A 95 -0.73 32.53 11.97
N GLY A 96 0.41 31.96 12.37
CA GLY A 96 0.98 32.09 13.72
C GLY A 96 1.83 33.34 13.95
N ARG A 97 1.60 34.43 13.19
CA ARG A 97 2.33 35.71 13.33
C ARG A 97 1.36 36.86 13.49
#